data_AF-A0A0C1NTD2-F1
#
_entry.id   AF-A0A0C1NTD2-F1
#
_cell.length_a   1.000
_cell.length_b   1.000
_cell.length_c   1.000
_cell.angle_alpha   90.00
_cell.angle_beta   90.00
_cell.angle_gamma   90.00
#
_symmetry.space_group_name_H-M   'P 1'
#
loop_
_entity.id
_entity.type
_entity.pdbx_description
1 polymer ?
#
loop_
_entity_poly.entity_id
_entity_poly.type
_entity_poly.pdbx_seq_one_letter_code
_entity_poly.pdbx_strand_id
1 'polypeptide(L)'
;MKKTAVKSTSCEDLSPEAGGGGRKTQIRVKSLGDIRRFMARVLNDLDTNKITEVKARTLGYLCSVLKDVIKDSDLEARVSRLEREIENGNNRETN
;
A
#
# COMPACT_ATOMS: atom_id res chain seq x y z
N MET A 1 25.44 38.21 23.01
CA MET A 1 24.33 38.07 22.04
C MET A 1 24.59 36.84 21.17
N LYS A 2 23.91 35.71 21.44
CA LYS A 2 24.03 34.50 20.60
C LYS A 2 22.79 34.43 19.72
N LYS A 3 22.98 34.54 18.39
CA LYS A 3 21.92 34.36 17.39
C LYS A 3 21.67 32.85 17.25
N THR A 4 20.51 32.38 17.66
CA THR A 4 20.06 31.00 17.40
C THR A 4 19.44 30.93 16.02
N ALA A 5 19.93 30.01 15.20
CA ALA A 5 19.45 29.76 13.85
C ALA A 5 18.00 29.24 13.87
N VAL A 6 17.15 29.86 13.06
CA VAL A 6 15.79 29.40 12.80
C VAL A 6 15.88 28.12 11.98
N LYS A 7 15.57 26.98 12.60
CA LYS A 7 15.40 25.71 11.90
C LYS A 7 14.06 25.75 11.17
N SER A 8 14.09 26.00 9.87
CA SER A 8 12.94 25.85 8.99
C SER A 8 12.62 24.36 8.85
N THR A 9 11.81 23.83 9.77
CA THR A 9 11.17 22.53 9.61
C THR A 9 10.08 22.65 8.55
N SER A 10 10.45 22.46 7.29
CA SER A 10 9.50 22.11 6.24
C SER A 10 8.91 20.74 6.57
N CYS A 11 7.72 20.71 7.18
CA CYS A 11 6.75 19.59 7.22
C CYS A 11 5.62 19.94 8.22
N GLU A 12 4.91 21.06 8.02
CA GLU A 12 3.76 21.46 8.86
C GLU A 12 2.40 21.10 8.22
N ASP A 13 2.38 20.36 7.11
CA ASP A 13 1.13 20.12 6.34
C ASP A 13 0.46 18.77 6.64
N LEU A 14 0.58 18.25 7.87
CA LEU A 14 -0.24 17.12 8.31
C LEU A 14 -0.97 17.52 9.59
N SER A 15 -2.12 18.16 9.42
CA SER A 15 -3.04 18.44 10.53
C SER A 15 -3.38 17.13 11.27
N PRO A 16 -3.27 17.08 12.61
CA PRO A 16 -3.47 15.86 13.39
C PRO A 16 -4.93 15.40 13.49
N GLU A 17 -5.88 16.25 13.06
CA GLU A 17 -7.32 16.12 13.35
C GLU A 17 -8.12 15.55 12.16
N ALA A 18 -7.67 14.43 11.60
CA ALA A 18 -8.55 13.53 10.85
C ALA A 18 -8.76 12.27 11.69
N GLY A 19 -10.02 11.96 12.03
CA GLY A 19 -10.46 10.90 12.96
C GLY A 19 -9.82 9.53 12.70
N GLY A 20 -8.58 9.39 13.13
CA GLY A 20 -7.66 8.34 12.78
C GLY A 20 -6.31 8.72 13.36
N GLY A 21 -6.25 8.77 14.69
CA GLY A 21 -5.18 9.35 15.50
C GLY A 21 -3.78 9.12 14.93
N GLY A 22 -2.94 10.15 15.06
CA GLY A 22 -1.57 10.20 14.55
C GLY A 22 -0.88 8.84 14.62
N ARG A 23 -0.72 8.20 13.47
CA ARG A 23 -0.24 6.82 13.43
C ARG A 23 1.22 6.82 13.83
N LYS A 24 1.51 6.32 15.03
CA LYS A 24 2.88 5.96 15.44
C LYS A 24 3.45 4.78 14.61
N THR A 25 2.66 4.20 13.70
CA THR A 25 2.99 2.96 12.99
C THR A 25 2.79 3.11 11.48
N GLN A 26 3.84 2.78 10.72
CA GLN A 26 3.84 2.70 9.26
C GLN A 26 2.72 1.79 8.76
N ILE A 27 1.94 2.25 7.79
CA ILE A 27 0.89 1.43 7.15
C ILE A 27 1.58 0.30 6.39
N ARG A 28 1.28 -0.94 6.74
CA ARG A 28 1.71 -2.12 6.00
C ARG A 28 0.51 -2.65 5.22
N VAL A 29 0.61 -2.60 3.90
CA VAL A 29 -0.46 -3.04 3.00
C VAL A 29 -0.05 -4.40 2.46
N LYS A 30 -0.65 -5.47 2.99
CA LYS A 30 -0.30 -6.86 2.64
C LYS A 30 -1.37 -7.55 1.81
N SER A 31 -2.59 -7.04 1.85
CA SER A 31 -3.75 -7.65 1.20
C SER A 31 -4.56 -6.64 0.40
N LEU A 32 -5.40 -7.15 -0.51
CA LEU A 32 -6.38 -6.34 -1.22
C LEU A 32 -7.37 -5.64 -0.27
N GLY A 33 -7.66 -6.25 0.88
CA GLY A 33 -8.49 -5.65 1.92
C GLY A 33 -7.84 -4.42 2.57
N ASP A 34 -6.53 -4.47 2.78
CA ASP A 34 -5.77 -3.33 3.31
C ASP A 34 -5.73 -2.18 2.31
N ILE A 35 -5.55 -2.48 1.01
CA ILE A 35 -5.63 -1.48 -0.07
C ILE A 35 -7.01 -0.81 -0.04
N ARG A 36 -8.09 -1.60 0.04
CA ARG A 36 -9.45 -1.06 0.10
C ARG A 36 -9.64 -0.10 1.27
N ARG A 37 -9.20 -0.49 2.48
CA ARG A 37 -9.28 0.35 3.68
C ARG A 37 -8.44 1.61 3.56
N PHE A 38 -7.26 1.50 2.97
CA PHE A 38 -6.39 2.66 2.73
C PHE A 38 -7.02 3.64 1.74
N MET A 39 -7.50 3.14 0.59
CA MET A 39 -8.14 3.98 -0.43
C MET A 39 -9.40 4.68 0.08
N ALA A 40 -10.22 4.02 0.89
CA ALA A 40 -11.37 4.67 1.53
C ALA A 40 -10.97 5.86 2.40
N ARG A 41 -9.84 5.76 3.12
CA ARG A 41 -9.30 6.88 3.90
C ARG A 41 -8.79 8.00 3.02
N VAL A 42 -8.01 7.68 1.99
CA VAL A 42 -7.52 8.67 1.02
C VAL A 42 -8.68 9.42 0.36
N LEU A 43 -9.78 8.73 0.05
CA LEU A 43 -10.98 9.34 -0.53
C LEU A 43 -11.63 10.33 0.45
N ASN A 44 -11.81 9.94 1.71
CA ASN A 44 -12.35 10.82 2.74
C ASN A 44 -11.43 12.01 3.03
N ASP A 45 -10.11 11.79 3.03
CA ASP A 45 -9.12 12.85 3.23
C ASP A 45 -9.12 13.84 2.05
N LEU A 46 -9.35 13.38 0.83
CA LEU A 46 -9.49 14.23 -0.35
C LEU A 46 -10.80 15.04 -0.31
N ASP A 47 -11.92 14.39 0.02
CA ASP A 47 -13.24 15.01 0.13
C ASP A 47 -13.26 16.11 1.21
N THR A 48 -12.57 15.85 2.32
CA THR A 48 -12.40 16.84 3.41
C THR A 48 -11.27 17.85 3.15
N ASN A 49 -10.70 17.89 1.95
CA ASN A 49 -9.61 18.78 1.52
C ASN A 49 -8.34 18.73 2.40
N LYS A 50 -8.10 17.60 3.08
CA LYS A 50 -6.90 17.38 3.92
C LYS A 50 -5.68 17.00 3.11
N ILE A 51 -5.90 16.43 1.93
CA ILE A 51 -4.85 16.13 0.95
C ILE A 51 -5.16 16.81 -0.38
N THR A 52 -4.11 17.13 -1.12
CA THR A 52 -4.26 17.68 -2.47
C THR A 52 -4.58 16.59 -3.48
N GLU A 53 -5.26 16.97 -4.57
CA GLU A 53 -5.58 16.05 -5.67
C GLU A 53 -4.33 15.35 -6.23
N VAL A 54 -3.22 16.09 -6.36
CA VAL A 54 -1.94 15.53 -6.83
C VAL A 54 -1.45 14.42 -5.92
N LYS A 55 -1.50 14.61 -4.60
CA LYS A 55 -1.12 13.57 -3.62
C LYS A 55 -2.06 12.37 -3.73
N ALA A 56 -3.37 12.60 -3.80
CA ALA A 56 -4.37 11.54 -3.92
C ALA A 56 -4.18 10.71 -5.20
N ARG A 57 -3.89 11.36 -6.33
CA ARG A 57 -3.62 10.73 -7.62
C ARG A 57 -2.40 9.81 -7.55
N THR A 58 -1.29 10.30 -6.98
CA THR A 58 -0.08 9.50 -6.79
C THR A 58 -0.33 8.30 -5.88
N LEU A 59 -1.06 8.47 -4.77
CA LEU A 59 -1.41 7.37 -3.87
C LEU A 59 -2.30 6.33 -4.55
N GLY A 60 -3.27 6.76 -5.36
CA GLY A 60 -4.15 5.88 -6.13
C GLY A 60 -3.38 5.06 -7.17
N TYR A 61 -2.42 5.67 -7.86
CA TYR A 61 -1.53 4.96 -8.79
C TYR A 61 -0.71 3.88 -8.07
N LEU A 62 -0.05 4.23 -6.96
CA LEU A 62 0.74 3.28 -6.17
C LEU A 62 -0.12 2.10 -5.66
N CYS A 63 -1.35 2.38 -5.23
CA CYS A 63 -2.29 1.32 -4.83
C CYS A 63 -2.70 0.41 -5.99
N SER A 64 -2.79 0.95 -7.21
CA SER A 64 -3.11 0.16 -8.40
C SER A 64 -1.98 -0.80 -8.74
N VAL A 65 -0.73 -0.31 -8.75
CA VAL A 65 0.46 -1.15 -8.95
C VAL A 65 0.54 -2.25 -7.88
N LEU A 66 0.35 -1.90 -6.61
CA LEU A 66 0.42 -2.88 -5.53
C LEU A 66 -0.69 -3.94 -5.64
N LYS A 67 -1.90 -3.54 -6.04
CA LYS A 67 -3.02 -4.46 -6.30
C LYS A 67 -2.63 -5.47 -7.37
N ASP A 68 -1.96 -5.05 -8.43
CA ASP A 68 -1.53 -5.95 -9.51
C ASP A 68 -0.43 -6.90 -9.03
N VAL A 69 0.59 -6.40 -8.31
CA VAL A 69 1.64 -7.24 -7.70
C VAL A 69 1.08 -8.32 -6.78
N ILE A 70 0.09 -7.98 -5.94
CA ILE A 70 -0.54 -8.96 -5.04
C ILE A 70 -1.27 -10.05 -5.83
N LYS A 71 -1.95 -9.67 -6.92
CA LYS A 71 -2.66 -10.63 -7.77
C LYS A 71 -1.70 -11.54 -8.53
N ASP A 72 -0.64 -10.97 -9.09
CA ASP A 72 0.36 -11.71 -9.86
C ASP A 72 1.10 -12.70 -8.95
N SER A 73 1.39 -12.31 -7.70
CA SER A 73 2.00 -13.21 -6.71
C SER A 73 1.09 -14.40 -6.34
N ASP A 74 -0.22 -14.20 -6.22
CA ASP A 74 -1.18 -15.29 -6.00
C ASP A 74 -1.26 -16.23 -7.22
N LEU A 75 -1.23 -15.66 -8.43
CA LEU A 75 -1.21 -16.43 -9.66
C LEU A 75 0.07 -17.26 -9.80
N GLU A 76 1.23 -16.67 -9.53
CA GLU A 76 2.53 -17.35 -9.54
C GLU A 76 2.51 -18.55 -8.57
N ALA A 77 2.05 -18.35 -7.34
CA ALA A 77 1.94 -19.43 -6.36
C ALA A 77 1.03 -20.57 -6.82
N ARG A 78 -0.10 -20.24 -7.47
CA ARG A 78 -1.04 -21.24 -8.01
C ARG A 78 -0.45 -21.99 -9.20
N VAL A 79 0.25 -21.31 -10.10
CA VAL A 79 0.93 -21.93 -11.25
C VAL A 79 2.04 -22.87 -10.77
N SER A 80 2.91 -22.43 -9.87
CA SER A 80 3.99 -23.28 -9.33
C SER A 80 3.45 -24.51 -8.60
N ARG A 81 2.28 -24.41 -7.97
CA ARG A 81 1.60 -25.56 -7.37
C ARG A 81 1.15 -26.56 -8.44
N LEU A 82 0.51 -26.09 -9.51
CA LEU A 82 0.04 -26.94 -10.61
C LEU A 82 1.19 -27.61 -11.34
N GLU A 83 2.28 -26.87 -11.62
CA GLU A 83 3.49 -27.41 -12.24
C GLU A 83 4.07 -28.57 -11.41
N ARG A 84 4.13 -28.41 -10.08
CA ARG A 84 4.57 -29.45 -9.16
C ARG A 84 3.64 -30.66 -9.14
N GLU A 85 2.33 -30.45 -9.23
CA GLU A 85 1.34 -31.54 -9.29
C GLU A 85 1.49 -32.36 -10.59
N ILE A 86 1.73 -31.70 -11.73
CA ILE A 86 1.99 -32.35 -13.02
C ILE A 86 3.30 -33.14 -12.99
N GLU A 87 4.39 -32.54 -12.48
CA GLU A 87 5.69 -33.21 -12.38
C GLU A 87 5.62 -34.47 -11.52
N ASN A 88 4.92 -34.38 -10.38
CA ASN A 88 4.70 -35.54 -9.50
C ASN A 88 3.77 -36.59 -10.12
N GLY A 89 2.80 -36.19 -10.95
CA GLY A 89 1.92 -37.10 -11.69
C GLY A 89 2.69 -37.90 -12.74
N ASN A 90 3.48 -37.22 -13.57
CA ASN A 90 4.30 -37.84 -14.61
C ASN A 90 5.33 -38.83 -14.02
N ASN A 91 5.97 -38.47 -12.90
CA ASN A 91 6.96 -39.35 -12.25
C ASN A 91 6.36 -40.65 -11.69
N ARG A 92 5.03 -40.74 -11.50
CA ARG A 92 4.35 -41.97 -11.05
C ARG A 92 3.99 -42.93 -12.18
N GLU A 93 3.92 -42.46 -13.42
CA GLU A 93 3.62 -43.30 -14.59
C GLU A 93 4.88 -43.94 -15.19
N THR A 94 6.06 -43.41 -14.88
CA THR A 94 7.35 -43.89 -15.38
C THR A 94 8.09 -44.86 -14.45
N ASN A 95 7.48 -45.26 -13.31
CA ASN A 95 8.04 -46.19 -12.31
C ASN A 95 7.09 -47.36 -12.10
#